data_AF-A0A7W1I3D6-F1
#
_entry.id   AF-A0A7W1I3D6-F1
#
_cell.length_a   1.000
_cell.length_b   1.000
_cell.length_c   1.000
_cell.angle_alpha   90.00
_cell.angle_beta   90.00
_cell.angle_gamma   90.00
#
_symmetry.space_group_name_H-M   'P 1'
#
loop_
_entity.id
_entity.type
_entity.pdbx_description
1 polymer ?
#
loop_
_entity_poly.entity_id
_entity_poly.type
_entity_poly.pdbx_seq_one_letter_code
_entity_poly.pdbx_strand_id
1 'polypeptide(L)'
;LPVAHKRLGVGALIDAAIGDEPKHVIVAATLSLRPVEPLKLLAGPGVQFSHGHRDPLFRVGAAVDLPSIRSLTISPGVSVDFVGGHRAMVFGVTMGTGF
;
A
#
# COMPACT_ATOMS: atom_id res chain seq x y z
N LEU A 1 12.31 -27.25 -11.68
CA LEU A 1 11.24 -26.55 -12.43
C LEU A 1 11.43 -25.06 -12.18
N PRO A 2 11.59 -24.19 -13.19
CA PRO A 2 11.80 -22.78 -12.93
C PRO A 2 10.49 -22.22 -12.34
N VAL A 3 10.58 -21.69 -11.12
CA VAL A 3 9.47 -21.01 -10.47
C VAL A 3 9.17 -19.78 -11.32
N ALA A 4 8.01 -19.76 -11.97
CA ALA A 4 7.53 -18.55 -12.62
C ALA A 4 7.36 -17.48 -11.53
N HIS A 5 8.32 -16.55 -11.42
CA HIS A 5 8.22 -15.42 -10.49
C HIS A 5 6.98 -14.60 -10.87
N LYS A 6 5.88 -14.75 -10.13
CA LYS A 6 4.67 -13.98 -10.38
C LYS A 6 4.95 -12.52 -10.04
N ARG A 7 5.11 -11.68 -11.07
CA ARG A 7 5.49 -10.28 -10.89
C ARG A 7 4.33 -9.37 -10.51
N LEU A 8 3.08 -9.83 -10.69
CA LEU A 8 1.87 -9.05 -10.46
C LEU A 8 1.11 -9.63 -9.27
N GLY A 9 0.59 -8.74 -8.41
CA GLY A 9 -0.29 -9.08 -7.31
C GLY A 9 -1.36 -8.01 -7.09
N VAL A 10 -2.44 -8.37 -6.40
CA VAL A 10 -3.49 -7.44 -5.97
C VAL A 10 -3.54 -7.44 -4.45
N GLY A 11 -3.62 -6.27 -3.83
CA GLY A 11 -3.59 -6.13 -2.38
C GLY A 11 -4.58 -5.09 -1.89
N ALA A 12 -5.11 -5.32 -0.69
CA ALA A 12 -5.78 -4.28 0.07
C ALA A 12 -4.79 -3.71 1.08
N LEU A 13 -4.76 -2.40 1.21
CA LEU A 13 -3.93 -1.72 2.17
C LEU A 13 -4.85 -1.03 3.17
N ILE A 14 -4.60 -1.29 4.45
CA ILE A 14 -5.19 -0.54 5.56
C ILE A 14 -4.01 0.07 6.30
N ASP A 15 -3.89 1.40 6.22
CA ASP A 15 -2.85 2.14 6.92
C ASP A 15 -3.48 3.06 7.94
N ALA A 16 -2.87 3.08 9.13
CA ALA A 16 -3.05 4.16 10.09
C ALA A 16 -1.90 5.15 9.85
N ALA A 17 -2.20 6.31 9.27
CA ALA A 17 -1.20 7.36 9.16
C ALA A 17 -0.97 7.97 10.55
N ILE A 18 0.27 7.92 11.03
CA ILE A 18 0.70 8.58 12.25
C ILE A 18 1.59 9.75 11.81
N GLY A 19 1.10 10.98 11.99
CA GLY A 19 1.79 12.24 11.70
C GLY A 19 1.39 13.33 12.69
N ASP A 20 1.82 14.57 12.47
CA ASP A 20 1.55 15.72 13.34
C ASP A 20 0.06 16.15 13.37
N GLU A 21 -0.72 15.70 12.39
CA GLU A 21 -2.16 15.92 12.28
C GLU A 21 -2.96 14.67 12.71
N PRO A 22 -4.21 14.82 13.19
CA PRO A 22 -4.99 13.76 13.83
C PRO A 22 -5.10 12.47 13.01
N LYS A 23 -5.09 11.33 13.72
CA LYS A 23 -5.12 9.97 13.19
C LYS A 23 -6.08 9.80 11.99
N HIS A 24 -5.52 9.66 10.79
CA HIS A 24 -6.29 9.33 9.60
C HIS A 24 -6.20 7.82 9.33
N VAL A 25 -7.36 7.22 9.04
CA VAL A 25 -7.42 5.85 8.52
C VAL A 25 -7.50 5.91 7.01
N ILE A 26 -6.62 5.17 6.35
CA ILE A 26 -6.54 5.11 4.89
C ILE A 26 -6.79 3.67 4.45
N VAL A 27 -7.76 3.51 3.55
CA VAL A 27 -8.04 2.22 2.92
C VAL A 27 -7.82 2.38 1.42
N ALA A 28 -6.90 1.61 0.85
CA ALA A 28 -6.60 1.65 -0.58
C ALA A 28 -6.61 0.25 -1.19
N ALA A 29 -7.22 0.12 -2.36
CA ALA A 29 -7.05 -1.04 -3.21
C ALA A 29 -5.83 -0.79 -4.09
N THR A 30 -4.86 -1.70 -4.08
CA THR A 30 -3.58 -1.50 -4.77
C THR A 30 -3.31 -2.63 -5.76
N LEU A 31 -2.93 -2.24 -6.97
CA LEU A 31 -2.21 -3.10 -7.88
C LEU A 31 -0.74 -3.05 -7.50
N SER A 32 -0.08 -4.21 -7.55
CA SER A 32 1.31 -4.31 -7.15
C SER A 32 2.15 -5.05 -8.18
N LEU A 33 3.37 -4.54 -8.36
CA LEU A 33 4.38 -5.07 -9.27
C LEU A 33 5.65 -5.35 -8.47
N ARG A 34 6.25 -6.53 -8.67
CA ARG A 34 7.57 -6.90 -8.14
C ARG A 34 8.61 -6.85 -9.27
N PRO A 35 9.23 -5.68 -9.52
CA PRO A 35 10.26 -5.57 -10.55
C PRO A 35 11.50 -6.40 -10.22
N VAL A 36 11.89 -6.43 -8.94
CA VAL A 36 13.01 -7.21 -8.40
C VAL A 36 12.66 -7.58 -6.95
N GLU A 37 12.92 -8.80 -6.52
CA GLU A 37 12.71 -9.17 -5.12
C GLU A 37 13.78 -8.51 -4.21
N PRO A 38 13.43 -8.02 -3.00
CA PRO A 38 12.11 -8.02 -2.37
C PRO A 38 11.27 -6.74 -2.64
N LEU A 39 11.66 -5.93 -3.62
CA LEU A 39 11.01 -4.66 -3.92
C LEU A 39 9.64 -4.86 -4.59
N LYS A 40 8.64 -4.15 -4.06
CA LYS A 40 7.29 -4.07 -4.58
C LYS A 40 6.94 -2.61 -4.84
N LEU A 41 6.41 -2.34 -6.01
CA LEU A 41 5.75 -1.08 -6.34
C LEU A 41 4.24 -1.27 -6.20
N LEU A 42 3.54 -0.26 -5.69
CA LEU A 42 2.10 -0.29 -5.50
C LEU A 42 1.46 1.01 -5.98
N ALA A 43 0.30 0.89 -6.60
CA ALA A 43 -0.52 2.04 -6.97
C ALA A 43 -2.00 1.68 -6.95
N GLY A 44 -2.84 2.64 -6.60
CA GLY A 44 -4.28 2.45 -6.72
C GLY A 44 -5.14 3.46 -5.98
N PRO A 45 -6.47 3.38 -6.18
CA PRO A 45 -7.42 4.27 -5.53
C PRO A 45 -7.62 3.89 -4.06
N GLY A 46 -8.00 4.88 -3.26
CA GLY A 46 -8.37 4.69 -1.87
C GLY A 46 -9.32 5.75 -1.34
N VAL A 47 -9.58 5.68 -0.05
CA VAL A 47 -10.38 6.64 0.72
C VAL A 47 -9.66 6.97 2.02
N GLN A 48 -9.58 8.25 2.33
CA GLN A 48 -9.15 8.76 3.62
C GLN A 48 -10.40 9.03 4.47
N PHE A 49 -10.35 8.61 5.73
CA PHE A 49 -11.38 8.90 6.72
C PHE A 49 -10.83 9.92 7.74
N SER A 50 -11.47 11.08 7.83
CA SER A 50 -11.11 12.16 8.77
C SER A 50 -12.38 12.80 9.35
N HIS A 51 -12.56 12.79 10.68
CA HIS A 51 -13.66 13.50 11.36
C HIS A 51 -15.04 13.34 10.70
N GLY A 52 -15.40 12.11 10.29
CA GLY A 52 -16.68 11.81 9.64
C GLY A 52 -16.76 12.09 8.14
N HIS A 53 -15.72 12.68 7.55
CA HIS A 53 -15.59 12.93 6.11
C HIS A 53 -14.82 11.80 5.42
N ARG A 54 -15.16 11.60 4.14
CA ARG A 54 -14.56 10.59 3.27
C ARG A 54 -14.03 11.28 2.04
N ASP A 55 -12.71 11.29 1.91
CA ASP A 55 -12.04 11.94 0.79
C ASP A 55 -11.43 10.88 -0.13
N PRO A 56 -11.75 10.90 -1.44
CA PRO A 56 -11.10 10.00 -2.39
C PRO A 56 -9.62 10.35 -2.50
N LEU A 57 -8.79 9.33 -2.60
CA LEU A 57 -7.36 9.49 -2.81
C LEU A 57 -6.84 8.53 -3.88
N PHE A 58 -5.69 8.88 -4.43
CA PHE A 58 -4.88 7.99 -5.22
C PHE A 58 -3.52 7.81 -4.54
N ARG A 59 -3.02 6.58 -4.50
CA ARG A 59 -1.76 6.22 -3.86
C ARG A 59 -0.76 5.71 -4.87
N VAL A 60 0.51 6.09 -4.68
CA VAL A 60 1.66 5.43 -5.30
C VAL A 60 2.73 5.20 -4.23
N GLY A 61 3.38 4.04 -4.25
CA GLY A 61 4.38 3.72 -3.24
C GLY A 61 5.32 2.59 -3.62
N ALA A 62 6.27 2.36 -2.72
CA ALA A 62 7.20 1.25 -2.75
C ALA A 62 7.24 0.57 -1.38
N ALA A 63 7.38 -0.75 -1.38
CA ALA A 63 7.44 -1.57 -0.18
C ALA A 63 8.47 -2.68 -0.36
N VAL A 64 8.93 -3.23 0.77
CA VAL A 64 9.82 -4.38 0.82
C VAL A 64 9.04 -5.57 1.34
N ASP A 65 8.93 -6.64 0.56
CA ASP A 65 8.27 -7.87 1.01
C ASP A 65 9.12 -8.57 2.08
N LEU A 66 8.53 -8.77 3.26
CA LEU A 66 9.10 -9.66 4.26
C LEU A 66 8.85 -11.13 3.84
N PRO A 67 9.64 -12.09 4.37
CA PRO A 67 9.40 -13.51 4.13
C PRO A 67 7.93 -13.87 4.38
N SER A 68 7.26 -14.35 3.34
CA SER A 68 5.82 -14.60 3.38
C SER A 68 5.52 -15.87 4.15
N ILE A 69 4.46 -15.84 4.98
CA ILE A 69 3.93 -17.05 5.62
C ILE A 69 2.77 -17.54 4.75
N ARG A 70 2.99 -18.65 4.04
CA ARG A 70 2.07 -19.16 3.00
C ARG A 70 1.86 -18.13 1.88
N SER A 71 0.62 -17.71 1.64
CA SER A 71 0.23 -16.74 0.61
C SER A 71 0.03 -15.32 1.15
N LEU A 72 0.31 -15.08 2.44
CA LEU A 72 0.22 -13.78 3.07
C LEU A 72 1.60 -13.12 3.10
N THR A 73 1.69 -11.94 2.52
CA THR A 73 2.89 -11.11 2.50
C THR A 73 2.65 -9.86 3.33
N ILE A 74 3.61 -9.51 4.18
CA ILE A 74 3.65 -8.25 4.93
C ILE A 74 4.78 -7.42 4.34
N SER A 75 4.51 -6.14 4.06
CA SER A 75 5.48 -5.28 3.40
C SER A 75 5.47 -3.89 4.00
N PRO A 76 6.45 -3.53 4.86
CA PRO A 76 6.67 -2.14 5.21
C PRO A 76 7.04 -1.33 3.96
N GLY A 77 6.56 -0.09 3.90
CA GLY A 77 6.77 0.74 2.73
C GLY A 77 6.53 2.21 2.98
N VAL A 78 6.85 2.97 1.94
CA VAL A 78 6.62 4.41 1.85
C VAL A 78 5.73 4.69 0.65
N SER A 79 4.77 5.58 0.85
CA SER A 79 3.79 5.97 -0.17
C SER A 79 3.57 7.46 -0.17
N VAL A 80 3.06 7.96 -1.30
CA VAL A 80 2.52 9.31 -1.43
C VAL A 80 1.04 9.19 -1.79
N ASP A 81 0.21 9.86 -1.01
CA ASP A 81 -1.23 9.98 -1.25
C ASP A 81 -1.56 11.34 -1.83
N PHE A 82 -2.35 11.32 -2.89
CA PHE A 82 -2.93 12.50 -3.52
C PHE A 82 -4.39 12.59 -3.09
N VAL A 83 -4.71 13.53 -2.21
CA VAL A 83 -6.05 13.71 -1.62
C VAL A 83 -6.40 15.19 -1.59
N GLY A 84 -7.57 15.57 -2.13
CA GLY A 84 -8.04 16.96 -2.08
C GLY A 84 -7.08 18.01 -2.66
N GLY A 85 -6.19 17.64 -3.60
CA GLY A 85 -5.15 18.54 -4.15
C GLY A 85 -3.87 18.63 -3.32
N HIS A 86 -3.82 17.97 -2.16
CA HIS A 86 -2.67 17.87 -1.28
C HIS A 86 -1.92 16.55 -1.46
N ARG A 87 -0.67 16.53 -0.98
CA ARG A 87 0.18 15.34 -0.97
C ARG A 87 0.55 14.99 0.47
N ALA A 88 0.32 13.74 0.86
CA ALA A 88 0.74 13.22 2.16
C ALA A 88 1.75 12.10 1.97
N MET A 89 2.86 12.16 2.71
CA MET A 89 3.81 11.05 2.78
C MET A 89 3.35 10.08 3.86
N VAL A 90 3.29 8.80 3.53
CA VAL A 90 2.79 7.75 4.41
C VAL A 90 3.85 6.68 4.59
N PHE A 91 4.14 6.36 5.85
CA PHE A 91 4.90 5.19 6.24
C PHE A 91 3.90 4.14 6.72
N GLY A 92 3.84 3.01 6.02
CA GLY A 92 2.74 2.05 6.17
C GLY A 92 3.20 0.60 6.09
N VAL A 93 2.26 -0.30 6.38
CA VAL A 93 2.47 -1.75 6.28
C VAL A 93 1.37 -2.32 5.40
N THR A 94 1.75 -2.84 4.24
CA THR A 94 0.81 -3.49 3.33
C THR A 94 0.72 -4.97 3.65
N MET A 95 -0.50 -5.51 3.72
CA MET A 95 -0.75 -6.95 3.75
C MET A 95 -1.40 -7.38 2.43
N GLY A 96 -0.88 -8.42 1.80
CA GLY A 96 -1.37 -8.81 0.47
C GLY A 96 -1.22 -10.29 0.17
N THR A 97 -1.84 -10.70 -0.94
CA THR A 97 -1.72 -12.03 -1.53
C THR A 97 -1.60 -11.90 -3.05
N GLY A 98 -1.31 -12.99 -3.76
CA GLY A 98 -1.25 -12.98 -5.23
C GLY A 98 0.16 -12.90 -5.81
N PHE A 99 1.15 -13.39 -5.09
CA PHE A 99 2.56 -13.45 -5.48
C PHE A 99 3.08 -14.88 -5.65
#